data_AF-A0A7S1SNF4-F1
#
_entry.id   AF-A0A7S1SNF4-F1
#
_cell.length_a   1.000
_cell.length_b   1.000
_cell.length_c   1.000
_cell.angle_alpha   90.00
_cell.angle_beta   90.00
_cell.angle_gamma   90.00
#
_symmetry.space_group_name_H-M   'P 1'
#
loop_
_entity.id
_entity.type
_entity.pdbx_description
1 polymer ?
#
loop_
_entity_poly.entity_id
_entity_poly.type
_entity_poly.pdbx_seq_one_letter_code
_entity_poly.pdbx_strand_id
1 'polypeptide(L)'
;EATPCDTFMKVEFQCDIDGPQVRDVPLSYLNKQLEEAKRLFMERHPSAKKKDQTALIAPGFQPLTPSGQPGQGGPPALHYTVVCNNPNVDLASGPILDLHDNPEQVWKDTASRAGRAVTPLGGLVDEAPSGRDIGPNRLRLALAPRGSGVYPVKLTLTSAYDTRVVLVTFTAAVRGRNSSLEFESPARASVVQEVPLVNNSDRPLEVRAKLFGNEAFFGASAVTVPPKSSLPYELRFCAPWIGEYKGTLEMSIPHTGEMNIYSLVGKAGEPVAEGHIALSCTARESTTHKLSVPNTGKGVARYRVYGDLDFVAGKESLSVDSGRTRDWTMTVTPPRAGRFTGSVTFATDPGPYVWFTLDLTVAESAPIDHIDVTAAVRAAAAVTVDVRNPLSEPASFAVSYSGRDVLGATELVVPAASTTEHVFYFMPLAEGVDLGSVRFEHAALGEFWYELALTATPSEPVKLEEMRAPVGGRVTQLVKVPNPGRTEVIFTASSSNSRNFGVSPEMVAVPAGGEATLAVEFSPSSLSAAATSLVRLDSQEA
;
A
#
# COMPACT_ATOMS: atom_id res chain seq x y z
N GLU A 1 -62.63 -37.49 33.08
CA GLU A 1 -61.30 -37.67 32.46
C GLU A 1 -60.30 -36.92 33.32
N ALA A 2 -59.38 -37.64 33.96
CA ALA A 2 -58.33 -37.03 34.78
C ALA A 2 -57.23 -36.51 33.84
N THR A 3 -56.99 -35.19 33.88
CA THR A 3 -55.82 -34.56 33.28
C THR A 3 -54.56 -35.29 33.79
N PRO A 4 -53.61 -35.69 32.93
CA PRO A 4 -52.38 -36.29 33.41
C PRO A 4 -51.65 -35.22 34.22
N CYS A 5 -51.59 -35.42 35.53
CA CYS A 5 -50.80 -34.62 36.44
C CYS A 5 -49.36 -34.72 35.94
N ASP A 6 -48.74 -33.63 35.50
CA ASP A 6 -47.39 -33.63 34.93
C ASP A 6 -46.41 -34.02 36.05
N THR A 7 -46.10 -35.32 36.14
CA THR A 7 -45.83 -35.98 37.43
C THR A 7 -44.36 -36.04 37.79
N PHE A 8 -43.46 -35.38 37.06
CA PHE A 8 -42.02 -35.44 37.32
C PHE A 8 -41.36 -34.07 37.11
N MET A 9 -40.30 -33.80 37.88
CA MET A 9 -39.48 -32.60 37.69
C MET A 9 -38.84 -32.64 36.30
N LYS A 10 -39.03 -31.59 35.51
CA LYS A 10 -38.43 -31.43 34.17
C LYS A 10 -37.41 -30.30 34.17
N VAL A 11 -36.25 -30.53 33.57
CA VAL A 11 -35.17 -29.53 33.43
C VAL A 11 -34.67 -29.56 32.00
N GLU A 12 -34.49 -28.40 31.38
CA GLU A 12 -34.06 -28.31 29.98
C GLU A 12 -32.78 -27.48 29.87
N PHE A 13 -31.84 -27.96 29.06
CA PHE A 13 -30.56 -27.29 28.81
C PHE A 13 -30.30 -27.17 27.31
N GLN A 14 -29.81 -26.00 26.89
CA GLN A 14 -29.22 -25.80 25.58
C GLN A 14 -27.69 -25.90 25.68
N CYS A 15 -27.09 -26.60 24.71
CA CYS A 15 -25.70 -27.03 24.74
C CYS A 15 -25.04 -26.86 23.36
N ASP A 16 -23.73 -26.61 23.39
CA ASP A 16 -22.90 -26.67 22.17
C ASP A 16 -22.60 -28.14 21.82
N ILE A 17 -22.32 -28.40 20.54
CA ILE A 17 -21.79 -29.69 20.07
C ILE A 17 -20.30 -29.83 20.39
N ASP A 18 -19.59 -28.71 20.51
CA ASP A 18 -18.15 -28.71 20.69
C ASP A 18 -17.78 -28.93 22.17
N GLY A 19 -17.30 -30.15 22.47
CA GLY A 19 -16.77 -30.54 23.77
C GLY A 19 -17.81 -30.91 24.85
N PRO A 20 -17.36 -31.46 25.99
CA PRO A 20 -18.24 -31.88 27.07
C PRO A 20 -18.93 -30.70 27.74
N GLN A 21 -20.24 -30.80 27.93
CA GLN A 21 -21.11 -29.74 28.45
C GLN A 21 -21.56 -30.08 29.86
N VAL A 22 -21.08 -29.30 30.84
CA VAL A 22 -21.38 -29.51 32.26
C VAL A 22 -22.57 -28.64 32.70
N ARG A 23 -23.54 -29.22 33.40
CA ARG A 23 -24.73 -28.54 33.92
C ARG A 23 -25.10 -29.05 35.31
N ASP A 24 -25.54 -28.14 36.17
CA ASP A 24 -25.98 -28.45 37.53
C ASP A 24 -27.50 -28.46 37.62
N VAL A 25 -28.06 -29.57 38.10
CA VAL A 25 -29.50 -29.72 38.37
C VAL A 25 -29.76 -29.43 39.84
N PRO A 26 -30.43 -28.33 40.19
CA PRO A 26 -30.79 -28.03 41.57
C PRO A 26 -31.95 -28.92 42.04
N LEU A 27 -31.85 -29.44 43.26
CA LEU A 27 -32.83 -30.35 43.85
C LEU A 27 -33.26 -29.83 45.22
N SER A 28 -34.56 -29.81 45.50
CA SER A 28 -35.08 -29.40 46.81
C SER A 28 -34.88 -30.51 47.84
N TYR A 29 -34.67 -30.18 49.12
CA TYR A 29 -34.70 -31.20 50.18
C TYR A 29 -36.05 -31.90 50.28
N LEU A 30 -37.14 -31.12 50.27
CA LEU A 30 -38.51 -31.64 50.29
C LEU A 30 -38.91 -32.19 48.92
N ASN A 31 -39.43 -33.42 48.88
CA ASN A 31 -40.12 -33.95 47.71
C ASN A 31 -41.60 -33.57 47.79
N LYS A 32 -41.97 -32.53 47.03
CA LYS A 32 -43.36 -32.02 47.01
C LYS A 32 -44.38 -33.12 46.66
N GLN A 33 -44.03 -34.04 45.76
CA GLN A 33 -44.93 -35.11 45.33
C GLN A 33 -45.14 -36.14 46.42
N LEU A 34 -44.07 -36.51 47.11
CA LEU A 34 -44.16 -37.43 48.26
C LEU A 34 -44.95 -36.79 49.40
N GLU A 35 -44.72 -35.50 49.70
CA GLU A 35 -45.46 -34.80 50.76
C GLU A 35 -46.95 -34.64 50.42
N GLU A 36 -47.28 -34.36 49.15
CA GLU A 36 -48.67 -34.35 48.69
C GLU A 36 -49.31 -35.75 48.77
N ALA A 37 -48.58 -36.80 48.40
CA ALA A 37 -49.05 -38.19 48.51
C ALA A 37 -49.27 -38.60 49.97
N LYS A 38 -48.37 -38.23 50.90
CA LYS A 38 -48.54 -38.42 52.34
C LYS A 38 -49.78 -37.70 52.84
N ARG A 39 -49.97 -36.43 52.46
CA ARG A 39 -51.17 -35.65 52.81
C ARG A 39 -52.45 -36.32 52.31
N LEU A 40 -52.49 -36.72 51.04
CA LEU A 40 -53.64 -37.39 50.44
C LEU A 40 -53.93 -38.75 51.10
N PHE A 41 -52.88 -39.51 51.46
CA PHE A 41 -53.03 -40.74 52.21
C PHE A 41 -53.71 -40.49 53.55
N MET A 42 -53.22 -39.50 54.30
CA MET A 42 -53.75 -39.12 55.62
C MET A 42 -55.21 -38.65 55.55
N GLU A 43 -55.56 -37.91 54.51
CA GLU A 43 -56.91 -37.35 54.34
C GLU A 43 -57.94 -38.37 53.81
N ARG A 44 -57.53 -39.25 52.88
CA ARG A 44 -58.48 -40.00 52.05
C ARG A 44 -58.32 -41.53 52.11
N HIS A 45 -57.22 -42.07 52.63
CA HIS A 45 -56.98 -43.50 52.57
C HIS A 45 -57.61 -44.26 53.76
N PRO A 46 -58.37 -45.35 53.54
CA PRO A 46 -59.03 -46.10 54.63
C PRO A 46 -58.06 -46.58 55.72
N SER A 47 -56.81 -46.86 55.35
CA SER A 47 -55.78 -47.33 56.27
C SER A 47 -55.12 -46.22 57.08
N ALA A 48 -55.41 -44.93 56.84
CA ALA A 48 -54.94 -43.83 57.68
C ALA A 48 -55.50 -43.89 59.12
N LYS A 49 -56.57 -44.66 59.33
CA LYS A 49 -57.16 -44.96 60.65
C LYS A 49 -56.34 -45.96 61.49
N LYS A 50 -55.38 -46.68 60.88
CA LYS A 50 -54.51 -47.64 61.57
C LYS A 50 -53.30 -46.90 62.15
N LYS A 51 -53.25 -46.72 63.47
CA LYS A 51 -52.18 -46.00 64.20
C LYS A 51 -50.76 -46.36 63.74
N ASP A 52 -50.48 -47.64 63.52
CA ASP A 52 -49.15 -48.12 63.13
C ASP A 52 -48.74 -47.61 61.74
N GLN A 53 -49.70 -47.52 60.81
CA GLN A 53 -49.46 -47.04 59.46
C GLN A 53 -49.39 -45.52 59.39
N THR A 54 -50.18 -44.84 60.21
CA THR A 54 -50.11 -43.38 60.39
C THR A 54 -48.78 -42.93 61.01
N ALA A 55 -48.24 -43.72 61.96
CA ALA A 55 -46.95 -43.44 62.61
C ALA A 55 -45.74 -43.55 61.66
N LEU A 56 -45.81 -44.42 60.65
CA LEU A 56 -44.79 -44.54 59.60
C LEU A 56 -44.82 -43.39 58.58
N ILE A 57 -45.93 -42.65 58.49
CA ILE A 57 -46.18 -41.60 57.49
C ILE A 57 -46.11 -40.19 58.09
N ALA A 58 -46.31 -40.06 59.41
CA ALA A 58 -46.19 -38.79 60.13
C ALA A 58 -44.79 -38.16 59.94
N PRO A 59 -44.70 -36.82 59.81
CA PRO A 59 -43.42 -36.14 59.60
C PRO A 59 -42.54 -36.34 60.84
N GLY A 60 -41.48 -37.14 60.71
CA GLY A 60 -40.52 -37.39 61.79
C GLY A 60 -40.14 -38.83 62.08
N PHE A 61 -40.40 -39.82 61.20
CA PHE A 61 -39.82 -41.15 61.38
C PHE A 61 -38.29 -41.08 61.27
N GLN A 62 -37.61 -41.07 62.41
CA GLN A 62 -36.16 -41.16 62.52
C GLN A 62 -35.75 -42.62 62.59
N PRO A 63 -34.67 -43.03 61.91
CA PRO A 63 -34.05 -44.31 62.21
C PRO A 63 -33.57 -44.29 63.67
N LEU A 64 -33.87 -45.36 64.41
CA LEU A 64 -33.27 -45.59 65.72
C LEU A 64 -31.75 -45.57 65.55
N THR A 65 -31.04 -44.77 66.34
CA THR A 65 -29.61 -44.98 66.53
C THR A 65 -29.39 -46.39 67.11
N PRO A 66 -28.20 -47.00 66.95
CA PRO A 66 -27.88 -48.29 67.57
C PRO A 66 -28.13 -48.36 69.09
N SER A 67 -28.35 -47.20 69.74
CA SER A 67 -28.62 -47.04 71.16
C SER A 67 -30.09 -46.75 71.53
N GLY A 68 -31.04 -46.76 70.59
CA GLY A 68 -32.47 -46.84 70.89
C GLY A 68 -33.12 -45.61 71.56
N GLN A 69 -32.65 -44.38 71.30
CA GLN A 69 -33.34 -43.15 71.73
C GLN A 69 -33.90 -42.34 70.55
N PRO A 70 -35.07 -41.69 70.69
CA PRO A 70 -35.61 -40.77 69.68
C PRO A 70 -34.83 -39.44 69.70
N GLY A 71 -34.27 -39.05 68.56
CA GLY A 71 -33.72 -37.71 68.36
C GLY A 71 -34.82 -36.67 68.16
N GLN A 72 -34.50 -35.39 68.20
CA GLN A 72 -35.37 -34.32 67.67
C GLN A 72 -34.85 -33.92 66.27
N GLY A 73 -35.74 -33.83 65.28
CA GLY A 73 -35.42 -33.39 63.90
C GLY A 73 -35.05 -34.53 62.95
N GLY A 74 -35.55 -34.51 61.71
CA GLY A 74 -35.25 -35.53 60.68
C GLY A 74 -33.74 -35.67 60.40
N PRO A 75 -33.31 -36.66 59.59
CA PRO A 75 -31.90 -36.82 59.28
C PRO A 75 -31.34 -35.51 58.67
N PRO A 76 -30.16 -35.04 59.10
CA PRO A 76 -29.60 -33.75 58.64
C PRO A 76 -29.26 -33.74 57.13
N ALA A 77 -29.25 -34.92 56.50
CA ALA A 77 -29.11 -35.11 55.06
C ALA A 77 -29.88 -36.35 54.60
N LEU A 78 -30.52 -36.29 53.44
CA LEU A 78 -31.08 -37.44 52.73
C LEU A 78 -30.08 -37.95 51.71
N HIS A 79 -29.65 -39.20 51.88
CA HIS A 79 -28.67 -39.86 51.03
C HIS A 79 -29.35 -40.57 49.85
N TYR A 80 -29.06 -40.15 48.63
CA TYR A 80 -29.57 -40.75 47.40
C TYR A 80 -28.48 -41.45 46.62
N THR A 81 -28.79 -42.63 46.09
CA THR A 81 -28.09 -43.20 44.94
C THR A 81 -28.77 -42.73 43.67
N VAL A 82 -27.99 -42.25 42.70
CA VAL A 82 -28.48 -41.67 41.45
C VAL A 82 -28.12 -42.57 40.29
N VAL A 83 -29.11 -42.89 39.45
CA VAL A 83 -28.95 -43.65 38.21
C VAL A 83 -29.34 -42.79 37.02
N CYS A 84 -28.43 -42.66 36.05
CA CYS A 84 -28.65 -42.01 34.76
C CYS A 84 -28.92 -43.06 33.69
N ASN A 85 -29.96 -42.87 32.87
CA ASN A 85 -30.30 -43.81 31.79
C ASN A 85 -29.66 -43.47 30.44
N ASN A 86 -28.99 -42.31 30.30
CA ASN A 86 -28.44 -41.86 29.03
C ASN A 86 -26.92 -42.06 29.01
N PRO A 87 -26.38 -42.90 28.10
CA PRO A 87 -24.95 -43.22 28.07
C PRO A 87 -24.06 -42.08 27.56
N ASN A 88 -24.63 -41.00 27.03
CA ASN A 88 -23.88 -39.80 26.66
C ASN A 88 -23.80 -38.77 27.80
N VAL A 89 -24.36 -39.08 28.98
CA VAL A 89 -24.41 -38.16 30.13
C VAL A 89 -23.84 -38.84 31.36
N ASP A 90 -22.71 -38.32 31.84
CA ASP A 90 -22.04 -38.78 33.05
C ASP A 90 -22.51 -38.02 34.29
N LEU A 91 -22.59 -38.74 35.41
CA LEU A 91 -22.78 -38.15 36.74
C LEU A 91 -21.44 -37.61 37.24
N ALA A 92 -21.09 -36.40 36.82
CA ALA A 92 -19.80 -35.77 37.13
C ALA A 92 -19.60 -35.50 38.63
N SER A 93 -20.69 -35.38 39.41
CA SER A 93 -20.64 -35.33 40.89
C SER A 93 -20.51 -36.70 41.57
N GLY A 94 -20.49 -37.80 40.80
CA GLY A 94 -20.58 -39.17 41.29
C GLY A 94 -22.03 -39.67 41.46
N PRO A 95 -22.21 -40.97 41.77
CA PRO A 95 -23.52 -41.63 41.85
C PRO A 95 -24.26 -41.37 43.16
N ILE A 96 -23.71 -40.54 44.05
CA ILE A 96 -24.24 -40.26 45.37
C ILE A 96 -24.60 -38.79 45.45
N LEU A 97 -25.78 -38.49 46.00
CA LEU A 97 -26.22 -37.12 46.27
C LEU A 97 -26.81 -37.02 47.67
N ASP A 98 -26.26 -36.10 48.46
CA ASP A 98 -26.82 -35.72 49.76
C ASP A 98 -27.67 -34.44 49.60
N LEU A 99 -28.93 -34.52 50.03
CA LEU A 99 -29.82 -33.37 50.09
C LEU A 99 -29.98 -32.92 51.55
N HIS A 100 -29.69 -31.65 51.82
CA HIS A 100 -29.77 -31.04 53.14
C HIS A 100 -30.98 -30.11 53.25
N ASP A 101 -31.64 -30.12 54.41
CA ASP A 101 -32.80 -29.27 54.71
C ASP A 101 -32.42 -27.77 54.78
N ASN A 102 -31.23 -27.47 55.29
CA ASN A 102 -30.65 -26.13 55.31
C ASN A 102 -29.35 -26.06 54.49
N PRO A 103 -29.43 -26.05 53.15
CA PRO A 103 -28.26 -26.14 52.28
C PRO A 103 -27.32 -24.93 52.41
N GLU A 104 -27.84 -23.74 52.70
CA GLU A 104 -27.04 -22.52 52.85
C GLU A 104 -26.13 -22.58 54.08
N GLN A 105 -26.62 -23.11 55.20
CA GLN A 105 -25.81 -23.27 56.41
C GLN A 105 -24.71 -24.30 56.21
N VAL A 106 -25.03 -25.44 55.58
CA VAL A 106 -24.05 -26.50 55.26
C VAL A 106 -22.95 -25.96 54.34
N TRP A 107 -23.31 -25.12 53.37
CA TRP A 107 -22.34 -24.48 52.49
C TRP A 107 -21.42 -23.50 53.23
N LYS A 108 -21.97 -22.68 54.12
CA LYS A 108 -21.18 -21.76 54.98
C LYS A 108 -20.21 -22.52 55.89
N ASP A 109 -20.67 -23.60 56.52
CA ASP A 109 -19.86 -24.44 57.41
C ASP A 109 -18.73 -25.15 56.63
N THR A 110 -19.03 -25.63 55.42
CA THR A 110 -18.05 -26.29 54.53
C THR A 110 -16.99 -25.29 54.03
N ALA A 111 -17.42 -24.10 53.60
CA ALA A 111 -16.51 -23.03 53.17
C ALA A 111 -15.61 -22.53 54.31
N SER A 112 -16.15 -22.42 55.53
CA SER A 112 -15.41 -22.04 56.73
C SER A 112 -14.34 -23.08 57.11
N ARG A 113 -14.67 -24.38 57.08
CA ARG A 113 -13.71 -25.48 57.32
C ARG A 113 -12.60 -25.56 56.27
N ALA A 114 -12.87 -25.12 55.05
CA ALA A 114 -11.90 -25.05 53.96
C ALA A 114 -11.01 -23.78 54.01
N GLY A 115 -11.14 -22.93 55.04
CA GLY A 115 -10.32 -21.72 55.20
C GLY A 115 -10.64 -20.58 54.22
N ARG A 116 -11.83 -20.57 53.61
CA ARG A 116 -12.26 -19.51 52.68
C ARG A 116 -13.02 -18.41 53.44
N ALA A 117 -12.66 -17.14 53.19
CA ALA A 117 -13.28 -15.99 53.84
C ALA A 117 -14.73 -15.77 53.36
N VAL A 118 -15.65 -15.56 54.29
CA VAL A 118 -17.06 -15.18 54.04
C VAL A 118 -17.24 -13.70 54.46
N THR A 119 -17.69 -12.83 53.56
CA THR A 119 -17.91 -11.40 53.85
C THR A 119 -19.24 -11.14 54.59
N PRO A 120 -19.38 -10.03 55.34
CA PRO A 120 -20.50 -9.78 56.27
C PRO A 120 -21.84 -9.41 55.61
N LEU A 121 -21.91 -9.37 54.28
CA LEU A 121 -23.09 -8.94 53.51
C LEU A 121 -23.48 -10.00 52.47
N GLY A 122 -23.70 -11.24 52.92
CA GLY A 122 -24.60 -12.22 52.29
C GLY A 122 -24.43 -12.58 50.80
N GLY A 123 -23.41 -12.10 50.10
CA GLY A 123 -23.14 -12.36 48.69
C GLY A 123 -21.74 -12.91 48.52
N LEU A 124 -21.64 -14.11 47.94
CA LEU A 124 -20.38 -14.61 47.39
C LEU A 124 -20.04 -13.74 46.17
N VAL A 125 -18.81 -13.26 46.12
CA VAL A 125 -18.25 -12.61 44.93
C VAL A 125 -18.34 -13.61 43.77
N ASP A 126 -18.97 -13.18 42.67
CA ASP A 126 -18.98 -13.89 41.40
C ASP A 126 -17.54 -14.07 40.92
N GLU A 127 -16.96 -15.24 41.19
CA GLU A 127 -16.03 -15.95 40.33
C GLU A 127 -15.76 -17.33 40.99
N ALA A 128 -16.41 -18.37 40.48
CA ALA A 128 -16.08 -19.75 40.87
C ALA A 128 -14.74 -20.14 40.20
N PRO A 129 -13.68 -20.45 40.96
CA PRO A 129 -12.44 -20.96 40.38
C PRO A 129 -12.63 -22.42 39.97
N SER A 130 -12.43 -22.71 38.68
CA SER A 130 -12.22 -24.04 38.11
C SER A 130 -13.15 -25.17 38.61
N GLY A 131 -14.39 -25.26 38.13
CA GLY A 131 -15.17 -26.49 37.88
C GLY A 131 -15.30 -27.62 38.93
N ARG A 132 -14.72 -27.51 40.12
CA ARG A 132 -14.62 -28.60 41.11
C ARG A 132 -15.66 -28.49 42.21
N ASP A 133 -16.05 -27.28 42.59
CA ASP A 133 -17.01 -27.08 43.66
C ASP A 133 -18.44 -27.12 43.12
N ILE A 134 -19.25 -28.02 43.69
CA ILE A 134 -20.68 -28.18 43.40
C ILE A 134 -21.40 -27.61 44.62
N GLY A 135 -22.24 -26.59 44.41
CA GLY A 135 -23.05 -26.02 45.49
C GLY A 135 -23.96 -27.08 46.15
N PRO A 136 -24.44 -26.83 47.38
CA PRO A 136 -25.26 -27.81 48.10
C PRO A 136 -26.53 -28.14 47.32
N ASN A 137 -27.02 -29.37 47.47
CA ASN A 137 -28.24 -29.87 46.83
C ASN A 137 -28.26 -29.73 45.29
N ARG A 138 -27.11 -29.88 44.64
CA ARG A 138 -26.98 -29.86 43.17
C ARG A 138 -26.37 -31.15 42.68
N LEU A 139 -26.94 -31.69 41.61
CA LEU A 139 -26.38 -32.83 40.88
C LEU A 139 -25.69 -32.31 39.61
N ARG A 140 -24.40 -32.60 39.45
CA ARG A 140 -23.63 -32.16 38.28
C ARG A 140 -23.64 -33.25 37.21
N LEU A 141 -24.15 -32.90 36.04
CA LEU A 141 -24.20 -33.75 34.85
C LEU A 141 -23.18 -33.26 33.83
N ALA A 142 -22.52 -34.18 33.12
CA ALA A 142 -21.65 -33.88 31.99
C ALA A 142 -22.16 -34.59 30.74
N LEU A 143 -22.66 -33.84 29.75
CA LEU A 143 -23.05 -34.36 28.45
C LEU A 143 -21.83 -34.38 27.51
N ALA A 144 -21.56 -35.51 26.89
CA ALA A 144 -20.64 -35.64 25.75
C ALA A 144 -21.46 -35.81 24.46
N PRO A 145 -21.85 -34.71 23.79
CA PRO A 145 -22.67 -34.80 22.59
C PRO A 145 -21.87 -35.46 21.45
N ARG A 146 -22.49 -36.41 20.74
CA ARG A 146 -21.89 -37.07 19.56
C ARG A 146 -22.32 -36.44 18.23
N GLY A 147 -23.25 -35.50 18.29
CA GLY A 147 -23.96 -34.93 17.16
C GLY A 147 -24.97 -33.87 17.62
N SER A 148 -25.51 -33.09 16.69
CA SER A 148 -26.65 -32.22 16.97
C SER A 148 -27.90 -33.07 17.25
N GLY A 149 -28.78 -32.59 18.12
CA GLY A 149 -30.02 -33.28 18.47
C GLY A 149 -30.41 -33.18 19.94
N VAL A 150 -31.47 -33.90 20.29
CA VAL A 150 -32.05 -33.92 21.63
C VAL A 150 -31.59 -35.18 22.37
N TYR A 151 -31.05 -35.00 23.58
CA TYR A 151 -30.55 -36.04 24.47
C TYR A 151 -31.45 -36.08 25.71
N PRO A 152 -32.52 -36.89 25.73
CA PRO A 152 -33.37 -37.07 26.89
C PRO A 152 -32.66 -37.90 27.95
N VAL A 153 -32.76 -37.47 29.21
CA VAL A 153 -32.16 -38.10 30.37
C VAL A 153 -33.24 -38.29 31.43
N LYS A 154 -33.27 -39.48 32.02
CA LYS A 154 -34.08 -39.82 33.18
C LYS A 154 -33.12 -40.17 34.31
N LEU A 155 -33.11 -39.31 35.32
CA LEU A 155 -32.40 -39.55 36.57
C LEU A 155 -33.37 -40.19 37.55
N THR A 156 -32.98 -41.34 38.11
CA THR A 156 -33.70 -41.98 39.21
C THR A 156 -32.86 -41.85 40.47
N LEU A 157 -33.37 -41.12 41.45
CA LEU A 157 -32.72 -40.92 42.74
C LEU A 157 -33.44 -41.79 43.76
N THR A 158 -32.73 -42.71 44.39
CA THR A 158 -33.30 -43.64 45.37
C THR A 158 -32.62 -43.47 46.73
N SER A 159 -33.42 -43.21 47.76
CA SER A 159 -33.01 -43.24 49.17
C SER A 159 -33.84 -44.27 49.93
N ALA A 160 -33.53 -44.50 51.20
CA ALA A 160 -34.33 -45.38 52.08
C ALA A 160 -35.76 -44.86 52.33
N TYR A 161 -36.02 -43.57 52.09
CA TYR A 161 -37.27 -42.90 52.47
C TYR A 161 -38.07 -42.32 51.29
N ASP A 162 -37.39 -42.12 50.16
CA ASP A 162 -37.90 -41.34 49.04
C ASP A 162 -37.24 -41.80 47.73
N THR A 163 -38.03 -41.91 46.67
CA THR A 163 -37.54 -42.13 45.30
C THR A 163 -38.07 -41.02 44.41
N ARG A 164 -37.16 -40.37 43.67
CA ARG A 164 -37.46 -39.26 42.77
C ARG A 164 -37.07 -39.59 41.35
N VAL A 165 -37.85 -39.08 40.41
CA VAL A 165 -37.51 -39.12 38.99
C VAL A 165 -37.42 -37.70 38.47
N VAL A 166 -36.29 -37.37 37.86
CA VAL A 166 -36.02 -36.07 37.24
C VAL A 166 -35.75 -36.31 35.76
N LEU A 167 -36.53 -35.65 34.90
CA LEU A 167 -36.38 -35.69 33.46
C LEU A 167 -35.54 -34.47 33.06
N VAL A 168 -34.36 -34.72 32.48
CA VAL A 168 -33.48 -33.66 31.97
C VAL A 168 -33.39 -33.80 30.45
N THR A 169 -33.61 -32.72 29.71
CA THR A 169 -33.50 -32.70 28.26
C THR A 169 -32.35 -31.79 27.85
N PHE A 170 -31.31 -32.35 27.25
CA PHE A 170 -30.26 -31.55 26.62
C PHE A 170 -30.55 -31.40 25.12
N THR A 171 -30.42 -30.19 24.59
CA THR A 171 -30.49 -29.94 23.14
C THR A 171 -29.13 -29.42 22.68
N ALA A 172 -28.40 -30.24 21.93
CA ALA A 172 -27.10 -29.88 21.37
C ALA A 172 -27.28 -29.35 19.94
N ALA A 173 -26.73 -28.17 19.67
CA ALA A 173 -26.74 -27.56 18.34
C ALA A 173 -25.37 -26.94 18.05
N VAL A 174 -24.98 -26.91 16.76
CA VAL A 174 -23.78 -26.18 16.31
C VAL A 174 -24.05 -24.70 16.52
N ARG A 175 -23.32 -24.03 17.43
CA ARG A 175 -23.38 -22.58 17.58
C ARG A 175 -22.15 -21.95 16.93
N GLY A 176 -22.35 -21.39 15.73
CA GLY A 176 -21.50 -20.50 14.96
C GLY A 176 -19.98 -20.51 15.23
N ARG A 177 -19.19 -20.99 14.26
CA ARG A 177 -17.76 -20.70 14.20
C ARG A 177 -17.55 -19.20 14.00
N ASN A 178 -17.12 -18.50 15.05
CA ASN A 178 -16.61 -17.14 14.93
C ASN A 178 -15.24 -17.19 14.26
N SER A 179 -15.15 -16.68 13.05
CA SER A 179 -13.89 -16.54 12.31
C SER A 179 -13.74 -15.12 11.77
N SER A 180 -12.52 -14.61 11.70
CA SER A 180 -12.22 -13.28 11.18
C SER A 180 -11.67 -13.35 9.76
N LEU A 181 -12.19 -12.50 8.88
CA LEU A 181 -11.72 -12.33 7.50
C LEU A 181 -11.10 -10.93 7.37
N GLU A 182 -9.86 -10.87 6.91
CA GLU A 182 -9.10 -9.63 6.76
C GLU A 182 -8.88 -9.30 5.29
N PHE A 183 -9.09 -8.03 4.94
CA PHE A 183 -8.98 -7.51 3.58
C PHE A 183 -8.03 -6.33 3.56
N GLU A 184 -7.23 -6.24 2.50
CA GLU A 184 -6.38 -5.08 2.24
C GLU A 184 -6.47 -4.71 0.77
N SER A 185 -6.77 -3.44 0.49
CA SER A 185 -6.79 -2.92 -0.89
C SER A 185 -6.54 -1.42 -0.91
N PRO A 186 -6.06 -0.84 -2.03
CA PRO A 186 -6.20 0.58 -2.27
C PRO A 186 -7.67 1.04 -2.16
N ALA A 187 -7.91 2.28 -1.76
CA ALA A 187 -9.24 2.86 -1.85
C ALA A 187 -9.75 2.83 -3.30
N ARG A 188 -11.04 2.55 -3.48
CA ARG A 188 -11.75 2.35 -4.77
C ARG A 188 -11.33 1.14 -5.61
N ALA A 189 -10.25 0.45 -5.23
CA ALA A 189 -9.96 -0.88 -5.75
C ALA A 189 -10.82 -1.91 -5.02
N SER A 190 -11.03 -3.06 -5.68
CA SER A 190 -11.77 -4.15 -5.05
C SER A 190 -10.96 -5.43 -4.99
N VAL A 191 -11.09 -6.13 -3.88
CA VAL A 191 -10.55 -7.46 -3.65
C VAL A 191 -11.71 -8.41 -3.37
N VAL A 192 -11.61 -9.65 -3.86
CA VAL A 192 -12.60 -10.71 -3.63
C VAL A 192 -11.93 -11.80 -2.81
N GLN A 193 -12.59 -12.21 -1.72
CA GLN A 193 -12.21 -13.37 -0.93
C GLN A 193 -13.32 -14.41 -1.03
N GLU A 194 -12.94 -15.66 -1.26
CA GLU A 194 -13.85 -16.77 -1.42
C GLU A 194 -14.09 -17.48 -0.08
N VAL A 195 -15.35 -17.63 0.32
CA VAL A 195 -15.74 -18.46 1.45
C VAL A 195 -16.26 -19.80 0.92
N PRO A 196 -15.57 -20.93 1.16
CA PRO A 196 -15.95 -22.21 0.58
C PRO A 196 -17.26 -22.74 1.19
N LEU A 197 -18.26 -22.96 0.34
CA LEU A 197 -19.50 -23.63 0.72
C LEU A 197 -19.49 -25.06 0.19
N VAL A 198 -19.63 -26.03 1.09
CA VAL A 198 -19.58 -27.46 0.75
C VAL A 198 -20.95 -28.08 1.00
N ASN A 199 -21.56 -28.67 -0.03
CA ASN A 199 -22.81 -29.40 0.07
C ASN A 199 -22.59 -30.91 -0.07
N ASN A 200 -22.57 -31.61 1.06
CA ASN A 200 -22.44 -33.07 1.10
C ASN A 200 -23.77 -33.82 0.95
N SER A 201 -24.90 -33.10 0.86
CA SER A 201 -26.23 -33.70 0.77
C SER A 201 -26.62 -34.06 -0.67
N ASP A 202 -27.71 -34.82 -0.81
CA ASP A 202 -28.30 -35.18 -2.10
C ASP A 202 -29.31 -34.13 -2.62
N ARG A 203 -29.49 -33.02 -1.89
CA ARG A 203 -30.39 -31.92 -2.26
C ARG A 203 -29.62 -30.61 -2.42
N PRO A 204 -30.12 -29.65 -3.21
CA PRO A 204 -29.51 -28.33 -3.28
C PRO A 204 -29.49 -27.67 -1.89
N LEU A 205 -28.38 -27.03 -1.55
CA LEU A 205 -28.19 -26.32 -0.29
C LEU A 205 -28.38 -24.81 -0.54
N GLU A 206 -29.46 -24.23 0.00
CA GLU A 206 -29.67 -22.78 0.01
C GLU A 206 -28.95 -22.16 1.22
N VAL A 207 -28.04 -21.24 0.95
CA VAL A 207 -27.32 -20.46 1.96
C VAL A 207 -27.73 -19.00 1.82
N ARG A 208 -28.28 -18.41 2.88
CA ARG A 208 -28.64 -16.98 2.93
C ARG A 208 -27.55 -16.20 3.65
N ALA A 209 -27.06 -15.17 2.99
CA ALA A 209 -26.02 -14.29 3.50
C ALA A 209 -26.60 -12.92 3.85
N LYS A 210 -26.28 -12.42 5.04
CA LYS A 210 -26.59 -11.05 5.48
C LYS A 210 -25.30 -10.35 5.87
N LEU A 211 -25.05 -9.20 5.26
CA LEU A 211 -23.92 -8.34 5.57
C LEU A 211 -24.38 -7.19 6.45
N PHE A 212 -23.64 -6.96 7.53
CA PHE A 212 -23.82 -5.84 8.45
C PHE A 212 -22.52 -5.03 8.53
N GLY A 213 -22.61 -3.75 8.85
CA GLY A 213 -21.46 -2.85 8.98
C GLY A 213 -21.35 -1.83 7.86
N ASN A 214 -20.14 -1.34 7.63
CA ASN A 214 -19.88 -0.20 6.76
C ASN A 214 -20.10 -0.56 5.27
N GLU A 215 -20.36 0.45 4.41
CA GLU A 215 -20.67 0.31 2.97
C GLU A 215 -19.51 -0.22 2.08
N ALA A 216 -18.52 -0.94 2.64
CA ALA A 216 -17.34 -1.41 1.92
C ALA A 216 -17.35 -2.92 1.60
N PHE A 217 -18.26 -3.70 2.18
CA PHE A 217 -18.38 -5.14 1.94
C PHE A 217 -19.61 -5.46 1.09
N PHE A 218 -19.44 -6.31 0.09
CA PHE A 218 -20.46 -6.66 -0.88
C PHE A 218 -20.45 -8.18 -1.13
N GLY A 219 -21.62 -8.75 -1.34
CA GLY A 219 -21.76 -10.17 -1.66
C GLY A 219 -23.22 -10.51 -1.98
N ALA A 220 -23.44 -11.66 -2.60
CA ALA A 220 -24.79 -12.12 -2.91
C ALA A 220 -25.60 -12.35 -1.62
N SER A 221 -26.89 -12.03 -1.62
CA SER A 221 -27.77 -12.23 -0.44
C SER A 221 -28.21 -13.68 -0.24
N ALA A 222 -28.12 -14.50 -1.30
CA ALA A 222 -28.35 -15.93 -1.25
C ALA A 222 -27.55 -16.64 -2.34
N VAL A 223 -27.13 -17.86 -2.05
CA VAL A 223 -26.41 -18.74 -2.98
C VAL A 223 -26.94 -20.16 -2.84
N THR A 224 -27.07 -20.87 -3.95
CA THR A 224 -27.50 -22.28 -3.98
C THR A 224 -26.35 -23.16 -4.41
N VAL A 225 -25.93 -24.07 -3.54
CA VAL A 225 -24.85 -25.02 -3.82
C VAL A 225 -25.47 -26.35 -4.32
N PRO A 226 -25.12 -26.83 -5.51
CA PRO A 226 -25.64 -28.11 -6.04
C PRO A 226 -25.33 -29.31 -5.12
N PRO A 227 -26.11 -30.40 -5.20
CA PRO A 227 -25.83 -31.64 -4.47
C PRO A 227 -24.41 -32.15 -4.73
N LYS A 228 -23.76 -32.72 -3.70
CA LYS A 228 -22.42 -33.33 -3.77
C LYS A 228 -21.36 -32.43 -4.42
N SER A 229 -21.44 -31.13 -4.17
CA SER A 229 -20.54 -30.15 -4.79
C SER A 229 -20.09 -29.09 -3.80
N SER A 230 -19.08 -28.33 -4.20
CA SER A 230 -18.60 -27.16 -3.46
C SER A 230 -18.63 -25.95 -4.38
N LEU A 231 -19.00 -24.80 -3.82
CA LEU A 231 -19.08 -23.53 -4.54
C LEU A 231 -18.53 -22.39 -3.65
N PRO A 232 -17.62 -21.55 -4.14
CA PRO A 232 -17.14 -20.40 -3.39
C PRO A 232 -18.20 -19.31 -3.32
N TYR A 233 -18.46 -18.79 -2.12
CA TYR A 233 -19.17 -17.53 -1.94
C TYR A 233 -18.19 -16.37 -2.10
N GLU A 234 -18.42 -15.54 -3.12
CA GLU A 234 -17.59 -14.37 -3.41
C GLU A 234 -17.94 -13.20 -2.48
N LEU A 235 -17.10 -12.95 -1.48
CA LEU A 235 -17.18 -11.79 -0.62
C LEU A 235 -16.21 -10.71 -1.13
N ARG A 236 -16.75 -9.58 -1.59
CA ARG A 236 -15.98 -8.47 -2.15
C ARG A 236 -15.80 -7.36 -1.13
N PHE A 237 -14.58 -6.86 -1.00
CA PHE A 237 -14.26 -5.62 -0.30
C PHE A 237 -13.90 -4.53 -1.31
N CYS A 238 -14.54 -3.37 -1.21
CA CYS A 238 -14.32 -2.19 -2.05
C CYS A 238 -14.60 -0.93 -1.23
N ALA A 239 -13.56 -0.42 -0.55
CA ALA A 239 -13.70 0.76 0.29
C ALA A 239 -13.78 2.05 -0.53
N PRO A 240 -14.68 3.01 -0.19
CA PRO A 240 -14.78 4.28 -0.90
C PRO A 240 -13.60 5.22 -0.65
N TRP A 241 -12.96 5.11 0.52
CA TRP A 241 -11.84 5.97 0.92
C TRP A 241 -10.86 5.29 1.87
N ILE A 242 -9.71 5.93 2.10
CA ILE A 242 -8.66 5.48 3.02
C ILE A 242 -9.24 5.31 4.42
N GLY A 243 -8.92 4.19 5.08
CA GLY A 243 -9.36 3.92 6.46
C GLY A 243 -9.57 2.45 6.77
N GLU A 244 -10.10 2.20 7.97
CA GLU A 244 -10.44 0.85 8.45
C GLU A 244 -11.96 0.67 8.44
N TYR A 245 -12.41 -0.45 7.91
CA TYR A 245 -13.81 -0.81 7.74
C TYR A 245 -14.10 -2.11 8.46
N LYS A 246 -15.16 -2.11 9.28
CA LYS A 246 -15.58 -3.30 10.02
C LYS A 246 -16.98 -3.72 9.59
N GLY A 247 -17.21 -5.02 9.60
CA GLY A 247 -18.51 -5.58 9.29
C GLY A 247 -18.66 -7.01 9.81
N THR A 248 -19.82 -7.58 9.55
CA THR A 248 -20.16 -8.96 9.91
C THR A 248 -20.87 -9.61 8.74
N LEU A 249 -20.44 -10.80 8.35
CA LEU A 249 -21.17 -11.67 7.43
C LEU A 249 -21.84 -12.79 8.22
N GLU A 250 -23.17 -12.83 8.18
CA GLU A 250 -23.97 -13.93 8.72
C GLU A 250 -24.45 -14.83 7.58
N MET A 251 -24.05 -16.09 7.60
CA MET A 251 -24.50 -17.10 6.64
C MET A 251 -25.38 -18.12 7.34
N SER A 252 -26.62 -18.28 6.87
CA SER A 252 -27.62 -19.16 7.48
C SER A 252 -28.13 -20.18 6.48
N ILE A 253 -28.40 -21.40 6.96
CA ILE A 253 -29.04 -22.48 6.20
C ILE A 253 -30.45 -22.64 6.75
N PRO A 254 -31.50 -22.10 6.08
CA PRO A 254 -32.84 -22.04 6.66
C PRO A 254 -33.44 -23.40 7.03
N HIS A 255 -33.09 -24.45 6.30
CA HIS A 255 -33.67 -25.79 6.50
C HIS A 255 -33.08 -26.54 7.71
N THR A 256 -31.81 -26.31 8.04
CA THR A 256 -31.12 -26.94 9.18
C THR A 256 -31.07 -26.05 10.40
N GLY A 257 -31.25 -24.73 10.23
CA GLY A 257 -31.09 -23.74 11.30
C GLY A 257 -29.62 -23.43 11.62
N GLU A 258 -28.68 -24.00 10.86
CA GLU A 258 -27.25 -23.73 11.03
C GLU A 258 -26.92 -22.29 10.61
N MET A 259 -26.02 -21.66 11.36
CA MET A 259 -25.59 -20.28 11.15
C MET A 259 -24.08 -20.15 11.40
N ASN A 260 -23.37 -19.54 10.45
CA ASN A 260 -21.97 -19.15 10.56
C ASN A 260 -21.87 -17.62 10.59
N ILE A 261 -20.99 -17.09 11.44
CA ILE A 261 -20.80 -15.65 11.62
C ILE A 261 -19.32 -15.32 11.43
N TYR A 262 -19.03 -14.45 10.47
CA TYR A 262 -17.69 -13.98 10.15
C TYR A 262 -17.53 -12.51 10.54
N SER A 263 -16.50 -12.21 11.32
CA SER A 263 -16.06 -10.82 11.58
C SER A 263 -15.22 -10.34 10.41
N LEU A 264 -15.54 -9.19 9.83
CA LEU A 264 -14.87 -8.64 8.66
C LEU A 264 -14.05 -7.41 9.05
N VAL A 265 -12.78 -7.37 8.68
CA VAL A 265 -11.89 -6.22 8.88
C VAL A 265 -11.22 -5.89 7.56
N GLY A 266 -11.50 -4.71 7.00
CA GLY A 266 -10.92 -4.24 5.75
C GLY A 266 -10.09 -3.00 5.97
N LYS A 267 -8.88 -2.96 5.43
CA LYS A 267 -7.98 -1.80 5.45
C LYS A 267 -7.84 -1.25 4.03
N ALA A 268 -8.16 0.03 3.89
CA ALA A 268 -8.05 0.75 2.63
C ALA A 268 -6.86 1.70 2.68
N GLY A 269 -5.86 1.45 1.83
CA GLY A 269 -4.71 2.33 1.62
C GLY A 269 -4.99 3.45 0.62
N GLU A 270 -3.94 4.17 0.23
CA GLU A 270 -4.02 5.25 -0.77
C GLU A 270 -4.65 4.78 -2.08
N PRO A 271 -5.53 5.58 -2.73
CA PRO A 271 -6.11 5.23 -4.01
C PRO A 271 -5.06 5.17 -5.12
N VAL A 272 -5.27 4.26 -6.07
CA VAL A 272 -4.48 4.18 -7.30
C VAL A 272 -4.69 5.44 -8.16
N ALA A 273 -3.68 5.78 -8.97
CA ALA A 273 -3.80 6.82 -9.98
C ALA A 273 -5.00 6.56 -10.91
N GLU A 274 -5.73 7.62 -11.22
CA GLU A 274 -6.89 7.57 -12.12
C GLU A 274 -6.46 7.35 -13.58
N GLY A 275 -5.25 7.76 -13.93
CA GLY A 275 -4.68 7.52 -15.24
C GLY A 275 -3.19 7.81 -15.33
N HIS A 276 -2.58 7.22 -16.35
CA HIS A 276 -1.18 7.45 -16.73
C HIS A 276 -1.13 8.25 -18.03
N ILE A 277 -0.56 9.46 -17.96
CA ILE A 277 -0.54 10.43 -19.04
C ILE A 277 0.86 10.49 -19.62
N ALA A 278 1.03 9.89 -20.80
CA ALA A 278 2.27 9.96 -21.56
C ALA A 278 2.17 11.06 -22.62
N LEU A 279 3.05 12.07 -22.58
CA LEU A 279 3.05 13.18 -23.53
C LEU A 279 4.43 13.39 -24.15
N SER A 280 4.43 13.77 -25.42
CA SER A 280 5.61 14.23 -26.14
C SER A 280 5.46 15.69 -26.51
N CYS A 281 6.48 16.49 -26.25
CA CYS A 281 6.50 17.92 -26.54
C CYS A 281 7.95 18.41 -26.77
N THR A 282 8.10 19.68 -27.13
CA THR A 282 9.41 20.32 -27.39
C THR A 282 9.77 21.26 -26.25
N ALA A 283 11.05 21.34 -25.89
CA ALA A 283 11.53 22.32 -24.92
C ALA A 283 11.14 23.75 -25.37
N ARG A 284 10.74 24.59 -24.40
CA ARG A 284 10.31 25.99 -24.55
C ARG A 284 9.02 26.22 -25.34
N GLU A 285 8.38 25.17 -25.85
CA GLU A 285 7.06 25.25 -26.47
C GLU A 285 5.96 24.86 -25.48
N SER A 286 4.79 25.49 -25.61
CA SER A 286 3.63 25.19 -24.78
C SER A 286 2.73 24.16 -25.47
N THR A 287 2.53 23.02 -24.82
CA THR A 287 1.59 21.97 -25.26
C THR A 287 0.42 21.88 -24.29
N THR A 288 -0.81 21.69 -24.79
CA THR A 288 -2.00 21.54 -23.92
C THR A 288 -2.53 20.11 -23.94
N HIS A 289 -3.02 19.63 -22.79
CA HIS A 289 -3.63 18.33 -22.66
C HIS A 289 -4.83 18.38 -21.70
N LYS A 290 -5.87 17.58 -21.95
CA LYS A 290 -7.08 17.54 -21.12
C LYS A 290 -7.09 16.28 -20.28
N LEU A 291 -7.27 16.45 -18.97
CA LEU A 291 -7.50 15.37 -18.01
C LEU A 291 -8.99 15.30 -17.70
N SER A 292 -9.61 14.13 -17.87
CA SER A 292 -10.99 13.90 -17.47
C SER A 292 -11.06 13.50 -16.00
N VAL A 293 -11.40 14.47 -15.14
CA VAL A 293 -11.33 14.33 -13.68
C VAL A 293 -12.69 13.87 -13.13
N PRO A 294 -12.79 12.68 -12.51
CA PRO A 294 -14.05 12.18 -11.96
C PRO A 294 -14.32 12.71 -10.55
N ASN A 295 -15.59 12.82 -10.18
CA ASN A 295 -16.01 12.97 -8.79
C ASN A 295 -16.49 11.64 -8.22
N THR A 296 -15.73 11.10 -7.27
CA THR A 296 -16.00 9.82 -6.61
C THR A 296 -16.81 9.95 -5.32
N GLY A 297 -17.21 11.18 -4.93
CA GLY A 297 -17.97 11.46 -3.72
C GLY A 297 -19.49 11.56 -3.94
N LYS A 298 -20.25 11.65 -2.85
CA LYS A 298 -21.72 11.75 -2.88
C LYS A 298 -22.23 13.18 -3.16
N GLY A 299 -21.39 14.22 -3.05
CA GLY A 299 -21.72 15.62 -3.27
C GLY A 299 -20.85 16.29 -4.33
N VAL A 300 -21.06 17.59 -4.58
CA VAL A 300 -20.19 18.37 -5.49
C VAL A 300 -18.77 18.41 -4.95
N ALA A 301 -17.80 17.92 -5.71
CA ALA A 301 -16.39 17.99 -5.37
C ALA A 301 -15.81 19.33 -5.83
N ARG A 302 -15.23 20.08 -4.89
CA ARG A 302 -14.46 21.30 -5.16
C ARG A 302 -12.99 20.97 -4.98
N TYR A 303 -12.35 20.56 -6.06
CA TYR A 303 -10.95 20.20 -6.05
C TYR A 303 -10.07 21.43 -6.06
N ARG A 304 -9.03 21.41 -5.24
CA ARG A 304 -7.81 22.19 -5.41
C ARG A 304 -6.79 21.32 -6.15
N VAL A 305 -6.13 21.91 -7.14
CA VAL A 305 -5.20 21.22 -8.03
C VAL A 305 -3.78 21.48 -7.58
N TYR A 306 -2.99 20.42 -7.48
CA TYR A 306 -1.59 20.43 -7.12
C TYR A 306 -0.80 19.68 -8.18
N GLY A 307 0.41 20.14 -8.49
CA GLY A 307 1.35 19.46 -9.37
C GLY A 307 2.76 19.58 -8.81
N ASP A 308 3.61 18.62 -9.15
CA ASP A 308 5.01 18.54 -8.70
C ASP A 308 6.02 18.93 -9.80
N LEU A 309 5.54 19.28 -10.99
CA LEU A 309 6.34 19.80 -12.09
C LEU A 309 6.04 21.29 -12.29
N ASP A 310 7.04 22.14 -12.05
CA ASP A 310 6.89 23.61 -12.11
C ASP A 310 6.49 24.14 -13.49
N PHE A 311 6.80 23.38 -14.54
CA PHE A 311 6.47 23.69 -15.93
C PHE A 311 5.11 23.11 -16.38
N VAL A 312 4.32 22.57 -15.45
CA VAL A 312 2.94 22.13 -15.67
C VAL A 312 2.00 23.12 -14.98
N ALA A 313 1.19 23.81 -15.77
CA ALA A 313 0.25 24.82 -15.31
C ALA A 313 -1.20 24.46 -15.65
N GLY A 314 -2.14 24.99 -14.90
CA GLY A 314 -3.58 24.90 -15.20
C GLY A 314 -4.41 25.61 -14.14
N LYS A 315 -5.74 25.51 -14.22
CA LYS A 315 -6.61 26.16 -13.23
C LYS A 315 -6.40 25.52 -11.85
N GLU A 316 -6.13 26.32 -10.82
CA GLU A 316 -5.88 25.84 -9.45
C GLU A 316 -7.09 25.21 -8.77
N SER A 317 -8.30 25.34 -9.36
CA SER A 317 -9.52 24.73 -8.84
C SER A 317 -10.41 24.16 -9.94
N LEU A 318 -11.14 23.10 -9.58
CA LEU A 318 -12.09 22.42 -10.45
C LEU A 318 -13.31 21.97 -9.63
N SER A 319 -14.51 22.36 -10.06
CA SER A 319 -15.76 21.88 -9.47
C SER A 319 -16.38 20.80 -10.35
N VAL A 320 -16.72 19.66 -9.76
CA VAL A 320 -17.30 18.51 -10.48
C VAL A 320 -18.53 18.01 -9.72
N ASP A 321 -19.66 17.87 -10.41
CA ASP A 321 -20.90 17.38 -9.79
C ASP A 321 -20.78 15.90 -9.39
N SER A 322 -21.58 15.48 -8.40
CA SER A 322 -21.60 14.10 -7.89
C SER A 322 -21.82 13.08 -9.01
N GLY A 323 -20.95 12.07 -9.11
CA GLY A 323 -21.01 11.03 -10.15
C GLY A 323 -20.75 11.52 -11.58
N ARG A 324 -20.23 12.74 -11.76
CA ARG A 324 -19.83 13.28 -13.06
C ARG A 324 -18.32 13.34 -13.21
N THR A 325 -17.90 13.55 -14.45
CA THR A 325 -16.51 13.77 -14.86
C THR A 325 -16.43 15.13 -15.54
N ARG A 326 -15.33 15.86 -15.33
CA ARG A 326 -15.10 17.16 -15.96
C ARG A 326 -13.68 17.26 -16.49
N ASP A 327 -13.55 17.80 -17.69
CA ASP A 327 -12.24 18.06 -18.27
C ASP A 327 -11.54 19.23 -17.57
N TRP A 328 -10.28 19.02 -17.24
CA TRP A 328 -9.34 20.04 -16.79
C TRP A 328 -8.18 20.13 -17.77
N THR A 329 -7.91 21.32 -18.29
CA THR A 329 -6.83 21.54 -19.25
C THR A 329 -5.55 21.89 -18.51
N MET A 330 -4.50 21.10 -18.74
CA MET A 330 -3.12 21.42 -18.36
C MET A 330 -2.36 21.98 -19.56
N THR A 331 -1.46 22.92 -19.28
CA THR A 331 -0.47 23.46 -20.20
C THR A 331 0.91 23.04 -19.70
N VAL A 332 1.72 22.45 -20.56
CA VAL A 332 3.07 21.96 -20.28
C VAL A 332 4.06 22.80 -21.09
N THR A 333 5.00 23.46 -20.42
CA THR A 333 6.01 24.35 -21.04
C THR A 333 7.40 24.05 -20.49
N PRO A 334 7.99 22.89 -20.84
CA PRO A 334 9.22 22.41 -20.22
C PRO A 334 10.42 23.29 -20.61
N PRO A 335 11.32 23.64 -19.67
CA PRO A 335 12.42 24.57 -19.95
C PRO A 335 13.59 23.91 -20.71
N ARG A 336 13.70 22.59 -20.70
CA ARG A 336 14.80 21.83 -21.33
C ARG A 336 14.36 20.46 -21.83
N ALA A 337 15.13 19.88 -22.73
CA ALA A 337 14.94 18.53 -23.22
C ALA A 337 15.19 17.47 -22.14
N GLY A 338 14.63 16.27 -22.35
CA GLY A 338 14.81 15.13 -21.47
C GLY A 338 13.51 14.41 -21.12
N ARG A 339 13.58 13.51 -20.14
CA ARG A 339 12.42 12.78 -19.63
C ARG A 339 12.08 13.25 -18.23
N PHE A 340 10.80 13.54 -17.99
CA PHE A 340 10.31 14.00 -16.70
C PHE A 340 9.13 13.14 -16.26
N THR A 341 9.13 12.76 -14.98
CA THR A 341 8.02 12.04 -14.35
C THR A 341 7.47 12.88 -13.21
N GLY A 342 6.16 12.95 -13.09
CA GLY A 342 5.49 13.73 -12.06
C GLY A 342 4.04 13.33 -11.87
N SER A 343 3.27 14.19 -11.22
CA SER A 343 1.88 13.95 -10.90
C SER A 343 1.05 15.23 -10.87
N VAL A 344 -0.25 15.07 -11.12
CA VAL A 344 -1.26 16.11 -10.89
C VAL A 344 -2.32 15.54 -9.99
N THR A 345 -2.54 16.19 -8.84
CA THR A 345 -3.47 15.76 -7.80
C THR A 345 -4.61 16.76 -7.64
N PHE A 346 -5.83 16.25 -7.62
CA PHE A 346 -7.06 16.99 -7.39
C PHE A 346 -7.61 16.58 -6.02
N ALA A 347 -7.46 17.44 -5.02
CA ALA A 347 -7.83 17.13 -3.64
C ALA A 347 -8.94 18.06 -3.11
N THR A 348 -9.89 17.50 -2.39
CA THR A 348 -10.81 18.28 -1.55
C THR A 348 -10.23 18.41 -0.14
N ASP A 349 -10.38 19.56 0.52
CA ASP A 349 -9.87 19.79 1.87
C ASP A 349 -11.01 20.00 2.89
N PRO A 350 -11.15 19.15 3.92
CA PRO A 350 -10.61 17.80 4.05
C PRO A 350 -11.43 16.81 3.19
N GLY A 351 -10.80 15.80 2.57
CA GLY A 351 -11.57 14.78 1.87
C GLY A 351 -10.82 13.99 0.81
N PRO A 352 -11.57 13.34 -0.11
CA PRO A 352 -11.00 12.51 -1.15
C PRO A 352 -10.16 13.28 -2.16
N TYR A 353 -9.23 12.55 -2.77
CA TYR A 353 -8.43 13.02 -3.90
C TYR A 353 -8.42 11.99 -5.03
N VAL A 354 -8.19 12.52 -6.23
CA VAL A 354 -7.89 11.77 -7.45
C VAL A 354 -6.61 12.34 -8.03
N TRP A 355 -5.79 11.50 -8.63
CA TRP A 355 -4.47 11.92 -9.11
C TRP A 355 -4.10 11.18 -10.38
N PHE A 356 -3.24 11.80 -11.18
CA PHE A 356 -2.75 11.26 -12.45
C PHE A 356 -1.23 11.26 -12.42
N THR A 357 -0.62 10.22 -12.97
CA THR A 357 0.83 10.19 -13.20
C THR A 357 1.15 10.79 -14.56
N LEU A 358 2.23 11.57 -14.63
CA LEU A 358 2.76 12.17 -15.85
C LEU A 358 4.08 11.49 -16.23
N ASP A 359 4.23 11.13 -17.51
CA ASP A 359 5.49 10.70 -18.14
C ASP A 359 5.69 11.54 -19.40
N LEU A 360 6.63 12.49 -19.32
CA LEU A 360 6.85 13.51 -20.35
C LEU A 360 8.16 13.22 -21.06
N THR A 361 8.11 13.11 -22.39
CA THR A 361 9.27 13.03 -23.27
C THR A 361 9.43 14.36 -24.00
N VAL A 362 10.47 15.10 -23.67
CA VAL A 362 10.71 16.46 -24.17
C VAL A 362 11.87 16.45 -25.18
N ALA A 363 11.58 16.79 -26.43
CA ALA A 363 12.56 16.97 -27.48
C ALA A 363 13.31 18.30 -27.33
N GLU A 364 14.50 18.37 -27.92
CA GLU A 364 15.30 19.59 -27.99
C GLU A 364 14.60 20.69 -28.80
N SER A 365 14.75 21.93 -28.37
CA SER A 365 14.19 23.08 -29.09
C SER A 365 14.94 23.33 -30.40
N ALA A 366 14.24 23.92 -31.37
CA ALA A 366 14.90 24.50 -32.54
C ALA A 366 15.97 25.54 -32.10
N PRO A 367 17.03 25.75 -32.91
CA PRO A 367 17.98 26.81 -32.64
C PRO A 367 17.27 28.16 -32.64
N ILE A 368 17.77 29.09 -31.83
CA ILE A 368 17.27 30.47 -31.78
C ILE A 368 17.51 31.18 -33.10
N ASP A 369 18.70 30.96 -33.67
CA ASP A 369 19.10 31.51 -34.95
C ASP A 369 20.22 30.66 -35.59
N HIS A 370 20.44 30.88 -36.88
CA HIS A 370 21.54 30.30 -37.64
C HIS A 370 22.55 31.39 -37.98
N ILE A 371 23.81 31.22 -37.57
CA ILE A 371 24.85 32.23 -37.73
C ILE A 371 25.91 31.73 -38.72
N ASP A 372 26.04 32.44 -39.83
CA ASP A 372 27.13 32.23 -40.79
C ASP A 372 28.40 32.92 -40.30
N VAL A 373 29.47 32.16 -40.10
CA VAL A 373 30.75 32.67 -39.61
C VAL A 373 31.83 32.36 -40.63
N THR A 374 32.46 33.40 -41.18
CA THR A 374 33.58 33.26 -42.12
C THR A 374 34.85 33.86 -41.54
N ALA A 375 35.94 33.11 -41.56
CA ALA A 375 37.26 33.57 -41.10
C ALA A 375 38.35 33.05 -42.04
N ALA A 376 39.37 33.87 -42.30
CA ALA A 376 40.58 33.37 -42.92
C ALA A 376 41.33 32.44 -41.94
N VAL A 377 42.01 31.42 -42.46
CA VAL A 377 42.87 30.54 -41.67
C VAL A 377 43.87 31.39 -40.87
N ARG A 378 44.05 31.05 -39.59
CA ARG A 378 44.88 31.78 -38.60
C ARG A 378 44.42 33.21 -38.28
N ALA A 379 43.23 33.61 -38.70
CA ALA A 379 42.56 34.83 -38.26
C ALA A 379 41.36 34.48 -37.35
N ALA A 380 41.08 35.35 -36.39
CA ALA A 380 39.93 35.19 -35.50
C ALA A 380 38.73 36.01 -36.01
N ALA A 381 37.61 35.35 -36.24
CA ALA A 381 36.32 36.01 -36.38
C ALA A 381 35.62 36.04 -35.02
N ALA A 382 35.29 37.24 -34.54
CA ALA A 382 34.48 37.42 -33.34
C ALA A 382 32.99 37.32 -33.70
N VAL A 383 32.25 36.54 -32.93
CA VAL A 383 30.80 36.39 -33.03
C VAL A 383 30.18 36.89 -31.74
N THR A 384 29.18 37.76 -31.87
CA THR A 384 28.47 38.36 -30.73
C THR A 384 27.02 37.92 -30.76
N VAL A 385 26.51 37.42 -29.64
CA VAL A 385 25.09 37.10 -29.46
C VAL A 385 24.54 37.79 -28.21
N ASP A 386 23.31 38.28 -28.31
CA ASP A 386 22.62 38.92 -27.20
C ASP A 386 21.94 37.88 -26.30
N VAL A 387 22.28 37.88 -25.02
CA VAL A 387 21.64 37.02 -24.02
C VAL A 387 20.83 37.86 -23.06
N ARG A 388 19.52 37.60 -23.02
CA ARG A 388 18.56 38.31 -22.17
C ARG A 388 18.23 37.51 -20.91
N ASN A 389 18.32 38.16 -19.76
CA ASN A 389 17.83 37.66 -18.48
C ASN A 389 16.52 38.36 -18.09
N PRO A 390 15.36 37.68 -18.14
CA PRO A 390 14.09 38.25 -17.71
C PRO A 390 13.87 38.21 -16.19
N LEU A 391 14.72 37.51 -15.41
CA LEU A 391 14.58 37.40 -13.96
C LEU A 391 14.91 38.72 -13.25
N SER A 392 14.35 38.92 -12.07
CA SER A 392 14.65 40.07 -11.20
C SER A 392 15.98 39.93 -10.44
N GLU A 393 16.72 38.84 -10.67
CA GLU A 393 18.03 38.55 -10.08
C GLU A 393 19.04 38.18 -11.17
N PRO A 394 20.36 38.32 -10.94
CA PRO A 394 21.38 37.92 -11.90
C PRO A 394 21.31 36.42 -12.23
N ALA A 395 21.46 36.06 -13.50
CA ALA A 395 21.45 34.68 -13.98
C ALA A 395 22.84 34.28 -14.48
N SER A 396 23.37 33.14 -14.00
CA SER A 396 24.63 32.57 -14.51
C SER A 396 24.35 31.41 -15.46
N PHE A 397 24.61 31.62 -16.74
CA PHE A 397 24.46 30.62 -17.79
C PHE A 397 25.75 29.82 -17.96
N ALA A 398 25.64 28.50 -18.00
CA ALA A 398 26.71 27.65 -18.50
C ALA A 398 26.70 27.72 -20.03
N VAL A 399 27.86 27.97 -20.63
CA VAL A 399 28.04 28.09 -22.08
C VAL A 399 28.88 26.93 -22.58
N SER A 400 28.38 26.22 -23.58
CA SER A 400 29.10 25.13 -24.25
C SER A 400 29.17 25.37 -25.76
N TYR A 401 30.25 24.90 -26.37
CA TYR A 401 30.52 25.05 -27.79
C TYR A 401 30.70 23.69 -28.43
N SER A 402 30.21 23.56 -29.66
CA SER A 402 30.47 22.45 -30.58
C SER A 402 30.99 23.00 -31.90
N GLY A 403 31.78 22.21 -32.63
CA GLY A 403 32.46 22.62 -33.87
C GLY A 403 33.95 22.85 -33.66
N ARG A 404 34.77 22.57 -34.68
CA ARG A 404 36.22 22.80 -34.60
C ARG A 404 36.52 24.29 -34.50
N ASP A 405 37.56 24.59 -33.73
CA ASP A 405 38.14 25.93 -33.64
C ASP A 405 37.18 27.05 -33.15
N VAL A 406 36.06 26.67 -32.52
CA VAL A 406 35.14 27.58 -31.83
C VAL A 406 35.51 27.64 -30.35
N LEU A 407 35.77 28.84 -29.84
CA LEU A 407 36.29 29.06 -28.49
C LEU A 407 35.67 30.31 -27.87
N GLY A 408 35.32 30.25 -26.60
CA GLY A 408 34.80 31.39 -25.85
C GLY A 408 34.71 31.10 -24.35
N ALA A 409 34.22 32.05 -23.57
CA ALA A 409 33.96 31.85 -22.15
C ALA A 409 32.89 30.76 -21.95
N THR A 410 33.08 29.89 -20.96
CA THR A 410 32.15 28.79 -20.63
C THR A 410 31.11 29.17 -19.59
N GLU A 411 31.12 30.41 -19.14
CA GLU A 411 30.16 30.96 -18.18
C GLU A 411 29.83 32.39 -18.58
N LEU A 412 28.55 32.77 -18.47
CA LEU A 412 28.06 34.12 -18.73
C LEU A 412 27.12 34.54 -17.61
N VAL A 413 27.45 35.63 -16.92
CA VAL A 413 26.57 36.22 -15.90
C VAL A 413 25.83 37.42 -16.49
N VAL A 414 24.50 37.33 -16.54
CA VAL A 414 23.63 38.38 -17.07
C VAL A 414 22.89 39.06 -15.92
N PRO A 415 23.03 40.38 -15.70
CA PRO A 415 22.35 41.09 -14.62
C PRO A 415 20.82 40.97 -14.70
N ALA A 416 20.16 41.20 -13.57
CA ALA A 416 18.71 41.19 -13.46
C ALA A 416 18.02 42.08 -14.52
N ALA A 417 16.97 41.56 -15.15
CA ALA A 417 16.13 42.27 -16.11
C ALA A 417 16.90 43.00 -17.23
N SER A 418 18.02 42.43 -17.68
CA SER A 418 18.94 43.06 -18.64
C SER A 418 19.32 42.12 -19.79
N THR A 419 20.01 42.68 -20.78
CA THR A 419 20.64 41.95 -21.88
C THR A 419 22.15 42.16 -21.79
N THR A 420 22.93 41.11 -22.02
CA THR A 420 24.39 41.17 -22.07
C THR A 420 24.87 40.52 -23.36
N GLU A 421 25.80 41.19 -24.04
CA GLU A 421 26.48 40.66 -25.22
C GLU A 421 27.47 39.57 -24.79
N HIS A 422 27.38 38.42 -25.42
CA HIS A 422 28.34 37.32 -25.26
C HIS A 422 29.17 37.17 -26.52
N VAL A 423 30.49 37.24 -26.36
CA VAL A 423 31.45 37.17 -27.48
C VAL A 423 32.22 35.85 -27.43
N PHE A 424 32.27 35.17 -28.57
CA PHE A 424 33.10 34.00 -28.80
C PHE A 424 33.79 34.10 -30.17
N TYR A 425 34.73 33.19 -30.44
CA TYR A 425 35.63 33.29 -31.58
C TYR A 425 35.64 32.01 -32.40
N PHE A 426 35.69 32.17 -33.72
CA PHE A 426 36.05 31.12 -34.67
C PHE A 426 37.45 31.40 -35.19
N MET A 427 38.39 30.46 -34.98
CA MET A 427 39.82 30.63 -35.29
C MET A 427 40.36 29.44 -36.09
N PRO A 428 39.92 29.25 -37.35
CA PRO A 428 40.23 28.06 -38.11
C PRO A 428 41.73 27.93 -38.39
N LEU A 429 42.25 26.70 -38.26
CA LEU A 429 43.64 26.38 -38.59
C LEU A 429 43.82 25.74 -39.97
N ALA A 430 42.73 25.27 -40.57
CA ALA A 430 42.66 24.62 -41.86
C ALA A 430 41.49 25.18 -42.68
N GLU A 431 41.61 25.16 -44.00
CA GLU A 431 40.52 25.55 -44.90
C GLU A 431 39.39 24.51 -44.87
N GLY A 432 38.14 24.95 -45.02
CA GLY A 432 37.01 24.03 -45.03
C GLY A 432 35.70 24.64 -44.55
N VAL A 433 34.67 23.80 -44.51
CA VAL A 433 33.34 24.12 -43.99
C VAL A 433 33.05 23.13 -42.87
N ASP A 434 32.52 23.63 -41.76
CA ASP A 434 32.13 22.83 -40.60
C ASP A 434 30.79 23.33 -40.03
N LEU A 435 30.14 22.50 -39.23
CA LEU A 435 28.96 22.87 -38.45
C LEU A 435 29.32 22.92 -36.98
N GLY A 436 28.85 23.95 -36.30
CA GLY A 436 29.04 24.14 -34.87
C GLY A 436 27.77 24.56 -34.17
N SER A 437 27.87 24.71 -32.86
CA SER A 437 26.81 25.31 -32.06
C SER A 437 27.36 26.00 -30.83
N VAL A 438 26.61 26.98 -30.33
CA VAL A 438 26.82 27.55 -29.00
C VAL A 438 25.52 27.43 -28.20
N ARG A 439 25.62 26.86 -27.00
CA ARG A 439 24.47 26.53 -26.14
C ARG A 439 24.61 27.21 -24.80
N PHE A 440 23.50 27.76 -24.31
CA PHE A 440 23.36 28.44 -23.04
C PHE A 440 22.39 27.67 -22.16
N GLU A 441 22.81 27.32 -20.96
CA GLU A 441 22.01 26.53 -20.02
C GLU A 441 21.86 27.24 -18.68
N HIS A 442 20.63 27.30 -18.17
CA HIS A 442 20.30 27.84 -16.86
C HIS A 442 19.17 27.04 -16.22
N ALA A 443 19.27 26.77 -14.90
CA ALA A 443 18.33 25.88 -14.21
C ALA A 443 16.86 26.35 -14.30
N ALA A 444 16.61 27.66 -14.17
CA ALA A 444 15.26 28.23 -14.18
C ALA A 444 14.82 28.77 -15.55
N LEU A 445 15.77 29.17 -16.41
CA LEU A 445 15.46 29.79 -17.71
C LEU A 445 15.51 28.76 -18.86
N GLY A 446 15.98 27.55 -18.57
CA GLY A 446 16.08 26.47 -19.52
C GLY A 446 17.34 26.54 -20.36
N GLU A 447 17.25 25.92 -21.53
CA GLU A 447 18.35 25.83 -22.48
C GLU A 447 17.97 26.46 -23.82
N PHE A 448 18.95 27.07 -24.49
CA PHE A 448 18.79 27.54 -25.85
C PHE A 448 20.14 27.57 -26.55
N TRP A 449 20.12 27.54 -27.87
CA TRP A 449 21.33 27.41 -28.66
C TRP A 449 21.22 28.09 -30.02
N TYR A 450 22.37 28.35 -30.61
CA TYR A 450 22.52 28.87 -31.96
C TYR A 450 23.27 27.84 -32.80
N GLU A 451 22.82 27.64 -34.04
CA GLU A 451 23.55 26.81 -35.00
C GLU A 451 24.57 27.69 -35.74
N LEU A 452 25.79 27.16 -35.94
CA LEU A 452 26.88 27.88 -36.58
C LEU A 452 27.24 27.19 -37.89
N ALA A 453 27.21 27.95 -38.99
CA ALA A 453 27.76 27.52 -40.27
C ALA A 453 29.16 28.15 -40.43
N LEU A 454 30.20 27.34 -40.23
CA LEU A 454 31.58 27.79 -40.14
C LEU A 454 32.27 27.63 -41.49
N THR A 455 32.86 28.71 -42.01
CA THR A 455 33.62 28.71 -43.28
C THR A 455 35.02 29.28 -43.07
N ALA A 456 36.03 28.44 -43.28
CA ALA A 456 37.43 28.81 -43.23
C ALA A 456 37.98 29.09 -44.64
N THR A 457 38.43 30.32 -44.87
CA THR A 457 38.99 30.77 -46.15
C THR A 457 40.52 30.80 -46.14
N PRO A 458 41.20 30.71 -47.29
CA PRO A 458 42.65 30.84 -47.37
C PRO A 458 43.16 32.16 -46.76
N SER A 459 44.27 32.13 -46.03
CA SER A 459 44.94 33.35 -45.56
C SER A 459 45.54 34.16 -46.72
N GLU A 460 45.54 35.49 -46.62
CA GLU A 460 46.23 36.33 -47.60
C GLU A 460 47.76 36.10 -47.55
N PRO A 461 48.45 36.00 -48.72
CA PRO A 461 49.90 35.84 -48.74
C PRO A 461 50.64 37.02 -48.10
N VAL A 462 51.59 36.72 -47.21
CA VAL A 462 52.45 37.74 -46.60
C VAL A 462 53.45 38.26 -47.63
N LYS A 463 53.43 39.57 -47.88
CA LYS A 463 54.40 40.22 -48.78
C LYS A 463 55.73 40.42 -48.07
N LEU A 464 56.78 39.77 -48.57
CA LEU A 464 58.15 39.95 -48.10
C LEU A 464 58.76 41.25 -48.63
N GLU A 465 59.80 41.74 -47.94
CA GLU A 465 60.53 42.93 -48.37
C GLU A 465 61.25 42.68 -49.70
N GLU A 466 61.50 43.76 -50.45
CA GLU A 466 62.20 43.65 -51.72
C GLU A 466 63.67 43.30 -51.50
N MET A 467 64.08 42.12 -52.00
CA MET A 467 65.45 41.65 -51.96
C MET A 467 66.26 42.21 -53.15
N ARG A 468 67.46 42.74 -52.89
CA ARG A 468 68.38 43.27 -53.90
C ARG A 468 69.75 42.63 -53.77
N ALA A 469 70.28 42.13 -54.88
CA ALA A 469 71.62 41.54 -54.96
C ALA A 469 72.23 41.78 -56.36
N PRO A 470 73.56 41.83 -56.49
CA PRO A 470 74.21 41.82 -57.81
C PRO A 470 74.01 40.48 -58.52
N VAL A 471 74.02 40.46 -59.85
CA VAL A 471 73.95 39.22 -60.64
C VAL A 471 75.13 38.30 -60.30
N GLY A 472 74.83 37.04 -59.96
CA GLY A 472 75.79 36.07 -59.44
C GLY A 472 75.98 36.10 -57.92
N GLY A 473 75.45 37.13 -57.24
CA GLY A 473 75.34 37.19 -55.78
C GLY A 473 74.05 36.55 -55.25
N ARG A 474 73.90 36.53 -53.93
CA ARG A 474 72.71 36.04 -53.24
C ARG A 474 72.38 36.95 -52.06
N VAL A 475 71.10 37.05 -51.72
CA VAL A 475 70.61 37.74 -50.53
C VAL A 475 69.56 36.86 -49.87
N THR A 476 69.55 36.82 -48.54
CA THR A 476 68.66 35.95 -47.77
C THR A 476 67.81 36.79 -46.86
N GLN A 477 66.51 36.49 -46.85
CA GLN A 477 65.55 37.04 -45.92
C GLN A 477 65.05 35.93 -45.00
N LEU A 478 64.99 36.21 -43.70
CA LEU A 478 64.45 35.28 -42.69
C LEU A 478 62.96 35.56 -42.49
N VAL A 479 62.16 34.51 -42.61
CA VAL A 479 60.69 34.52 -42.46
C VAL A 479 60.33 33.72 -41.23
N LYS A 480 59.58 34.33 -40.31
CA LYS A 480 59.06 33.64 -39.13
C LYS A 480 57.72 32.99 -39.44
N VAL A 481 57.59 31.72 -39.09
CA VAL A 481 56.39 30.91 -39.29
C VAL A 481 55.83 30.57 -37.90
N PRO A 482 54.73 31.20 -37.48
CA PRO A 482 54.09 30.90 -36.20
C PRO A 482 53.20 29.65 -36.30
N ASN A 483 53.14 28.86 -35.23
CA ASN A 483 52.16 27.79 -35.02
C ASN A 483 51.31 28.12 -33.78
N PRO A 484 50.13 28.74 -33.96
CA PRO A 484 49.21 29.01 -32.84
C PRO A 484 48.48 27.75 -32.33
N GLY A 485 48.68 26.59 -32.99
CA GLY A 485 48.05 25.32 -32.63
C GLY A 485 48.61 24.69 -31.35
N ARG A 486 47.92 23.65 -30.88
CA ARG A 486 48.25 22.90 -29.65
C ARG A 486 49.17 21.70 -29.89
N THR A 487 49.46 21.39 -31.15
CA THR A 487 50.32 20.30 -31.58
C THR A 487 51.45 20.84 -32.46
N GLU A 488 52.57 20.13 -32.51
CA GLU A 488 53.64 20.43 -33.46
C GLU A 488 53.14 20.21 -34.89
N VAL A 489 53.54 21.07 -35.82
CA VAL A 489 53.16 20.97 -37.24
C VAL A 489 54.42 20.99 -38.09
N ILE A 490 54.50 20.09 -39.06
CA ILE A 490 55.61 20.02 -40.02
C ILE A 490 55.15 20.65 -41.34
N PHE A 491 55.75 21.76 -41.73
CA PHE A 491 55.51 22.38 -43.02
C PHE A 491 56.56 21.96 -44.05
N THR A 492 56.10 21.70 -45.26
CA THR A 492 56.93 21.57 -46.47
C THR A 492 56.91 22.90 -47.21
N ALA A 493 58.09 23.48 -47.41
CA ALA A 493 58.24 24.78 -48.03
C ALA A 493 58.59 24.65 -49.51
N SER A 494 57.83 25.32 -50.36
CA SER A 494 58.04 25.31 -51.82
C SER A 494 58.01 26.72 -52.40
N SER A 495 58.66 26.92 -53.55
CA SER A 495 58.76 28.21 -54.24
C SER A 495 58.27 28.05 -55.68
N SER A 496 57.34 28.90 -56.10
CA SER A 496 56.83 28.88 -57.49
C SER A 496 57.88 29.27 -58.53
N ASN A 497 58.98 29.90 -58.10
CA ASN A 497 60.15 30.23 -58.91
C ASN A 497 61.44 29.76 -58.22
N SER A 498 61.65 28.45 -58.20
CA SER A 498 62.84 27.81 -57.63
C SER A 498 64.16 28.17 -58.34
N ARG A 499 64.09 28.75 -59.55
CA ARG A 499 65.28 29.21 -60.28
C ARG A 499 65.93 30.42 -59.62
N ASN A 500 65.12 31.35 -59.13
CA ASN A 500 65.58 32.60 -58.53
C ASN A 500 65.43 32.62 -57.01
N PHE A 501 64.49 31.84 -56.45
CA PHE A 501 64.16 31.86 -55.03
C PHE A 501 64.30 30.45 -54.45
N GLY A 502 65.36 30.24 -53.66
CA GLY A 502 65.57 29.05 -52.86
C GLY A 502 64.94 29.20 -51.47
N VAL A 503 64.53 28.08 -50.87
CA VAL A 503 63.93 28.04 -49.54
C VAL A 503 64.66 27.01 -48.70
N SER A 504 65.03 27.37 -47.47
CA SER A 504 65.79 26.50 -46.56
C SER A 504 65.38 26.71 -45.09
N PRO A 505 65.14 25.64 -44.31
CA PRO A 505 65.05 24.24 -44.73
C PRO A 505 63.78 23.97 -45.56
N GLU A 506 63.77 22.91 -46.37
CA GLU A 506 62.61 22.49 -47.18
C GLU A 506 61.48 21.91 -46.31
N MET A 507 61.82 21.32 -45.16
CA MET A 507 60.87 20.92 -44.13
C MET A 507 61.19 21.62 -42.82
N VAL A 508 60.18 22.20 -42.19
CA VAL A 508 60.31 22.89 -40.90
C VAL A 508 59.26 22.39 -39.92
N ALA A 509 59.73 21.84 -38.79
CA ALA A 509 58.88 21.50 -37.67
C ALA A 509 58.69 22.73 -36.79
N VAL A 510 57.43 23.09 -36.53
CA VAL A 510 57.07 24.26 -35.72
C VAL A 510 56.35 23.76 -34.47
N PRO A 511 56.94 23.93 -33.27
CA PRO A 511 56.35 23.40 -32.04
C PRO A 511 55.03 24.11 -31.72
N ALA A 512 54.17 23.43 -30.96
CA ALA A 512 52.89 23.97 -30.50
C ALA A 512 53.07 25.33 -29.78
N GLY A 513 52.28 26.33 -30.16
CA GLY A 513 52.37 27.70 -29.62
C GLY A 513 53.70 28.42 -29.92
N GLY A 514 54.56 27.85 -30.78
CA GLY A 514 55.89 28.35 -31.06
C GLY A 514 56.03 29.01 -32.42
N GLU A 515 57.28 29.34 -32.76
CA GLU A 515 57.66 29.87 -34.06
C GLU A 515 58.90 29.14 -34.59
N ALA A 516 59.00 29.02 -35.90
CA ALA A 516 60.23 28.58 -36.58
C ALA A 516 60.65 29.60 -37.63
N THR A 517 61.93 29.61 -37.99
CA THR A 517 62.48 30.53 -38.98
C THR A 517 62.84 29.78 -40.25
N LEU A 518 62.35 30.27 -41.38
CA LEU A 518 62.64 29.83 -42.72
C LEU A 518 63.51 30.88 -43.43
N ALA A 519 64.52 30.48 -44.17
CA ALA A 519 65.31 31.38 -45.01
C ALA A 519 64.80 31.32 -46.46
N VAL A 520 64.48 32.49 -47.02
CA VAL A 520 64.21 32.66 -48.46
C VAL A 520 65.43 33.33 -49.07
N GLU A 521 66.13 32.62 -49.95
CA GLU A 521 67.34 33.09 -50.64
C GLU A 521 66.98 33.53 -52.06
N PHE A 522 67.29 34.78 -52.42
CA PHE A 522 67.14 35.30 -53.76
C PHE A 522 68.48 35.35 -54.51
N SER A 523 68.49 34.76 -55.71
CA SER A 523 69.61 34.76 -56.66
C SER A 523 69.15 35.38 -58.00
N PRO A 524 69.54 36.64 -58.29
CA PRO A 524 69.14 37.32 -59.52
C PRO A 524 69.78 36.70 -60.76
N SER A 525 68.97 36.45 -61.79
CA SER A 525 69.41 35.86 -63.07
C SER A 525 69.61 36.87 -64.20
N SER A 526 69.17 38.13 -64.03
CA SER A 526 69.34 39.20 -65.02
C SER A 526 69.38 40.58 -64.33
N LEU A 527 69.96 41.58 -65.01
CA LEU A 527 70.17 42.93 -64.47
C LEU A 527 68.94 43.86 -64.53
N SER A 528 67.91 43.51 -65.31
CA SER A 528 66.85 44.45 -65.70
C SER A 528 65.42 43.92 -65.53
N ALA A 529 65.22 42.71 -65.00
CA ALA A 529 63.90 42.14 -64.76
C ALA A 529 63.71 41.83 -63.29
N ALA A 530 62.61 42.31 -62.71
CA ALA A 530 62.17 41.88 -61.39
C ALA A 530 61.71 40.42 -61.47
N ALA A 531 62.22 39.57 -60.57
CA ALA A 531 61.73 38.20 -60.41
C ALA A 531 60.73 38.18 -59.25
N THR A 532 59.66 37.41 -59.39
CA THR A 532 58.67 37.18 -58.35
C THR A 532 58.57 35.69 -58.05
N SER A 533 58.18 35.35 -56.82
CA SER A 533 57.86 33.98 -56.40
C SER A 533 56.78 34.02 -55.33
N LEU A 534 55.94 32.98 -55.30
CA LEU A 534 55.07 32.65 -54.18
C LEU A 534 55.71 31.50 -53.42
N VAL A 535 56.07 31.75 -52.16
CA VAL A 535 56.53 30.70 -51.24
C VAL A 535 55.31 30.12 -50.52
N ARG A 536 55.12 28.80 -50.60
CA ARG A 536 54.04 28.07 -49.94
C ARG A 536 54.59 27.20 -48.83
N LEU A 537 53.81 27.08 -47.75
CA LEU A 537 54.10 26.23 -46.60
C LEU A 537 52.91 25.30 -46.43
N ASP A 538 53.05 24.06 -46.90
CA ASP A 538 51.98 23.06 -46.90
C ASP A 538 52.21 22.06 -45.76
N SER A 539 51.16 21.70 -45.02
CA SER A 539 51.19 20.65 -43.99
C SER A 539 50.34 19.48 -44.45
N GLN A 540 50.66 18.25 -44.04
CA GLN A 540 49.79 17.09 -44.30
C GLN A 540 48.62 16.99 -43.32
N GLU A 541 48.65 17.75 -42.22
CA GLU A 541 47.65 17.74 -41.15
C GLU A 541 46.68 18.93 -41.17
N ALA A 542 46.86 19.88 -42.11
CA ALA A 542 46.06 21.11 -42.22
C ALA A 542 45.62 21.40 -43.66
#